data_AF-A0A922VSV0-F1
#
_entry.id   AF-A0A922VSV0-F1
#
_cell.length_a   1.000
_cell.length_b   1.000
_cell.length_c   1.000
_cell.angle_alpha   90.00
_cell.angle_beta   90.00
_cell.angle_gamma   90.00
#
_symmetry.space_group_name_H-M   'P 1'
#
loop_
_entity.id
_entity.type
_entity.pdbx_description
1 polymer ?
#
loop_
_entity_poly.entity_id
_entity_poly.type
_entity_poly.pdbx_seq_one_letter_code
_entity_poly.pdbx_strand_id
1 'polypeptide(L)'
;MLPPQPLREADTTAPESTNADRTRVTNRWDLWRRRDSNAQEQAMDAVTRLAEVIESKPAATSLGLLAGTQVRTLDGLLPVEYLAPGDRVVTRSGAKRLQAVSVQLRKRVMLVRIRATTLGHDRPENDLLLASGQPVLIRDWRARALYGVEAAAIPVARLADGEFVVSELAAEARLYTLRFAENEVIYAEGLEVACPAAEMATSSPVPLSSR
;
A
#
# COMPACT_ATOMS: atom_id res chain seq x y z
N MET A 1 19.17 40.50 2.72
CA MET A 1 18.01 41.40 2.61
C MET A 1 16.96 40.86 3.58
N LEU A 2 16.85 41.48 4.77
CA LEU A 2 15.97 41.07 5.85
C LEU A 2 14.49 41.34 5.49
N PRO A 3 13.53 40.54 5.99
CA PRO A 3 12.13 40.93 5.98
C PRO A 3 11.87 41.98 7.08
N PRO A 4 11.06 43.03 6.83
CA PRO A 4 10.60 43.91 7.90
C PRO A 4 9.39 43.31 8.64
N GLN A 5 9.42 43.41 9.97
CA GLN A 5 8.30 43.35 10.93
C GLN A 5 8.60 44.47 11.96
N PRO A 6 7.67 44.90 12.83
CA PRO A 6 6.25 45.26 12.67
C PRO A 6 5.99 46.71 13.17
N LEU A 7 4.75 47.21 13.13
CA LEU A 7 4.32 48.34 13.99
C LEU A 7 3.10 47.90 14.81
N ARG A 8 3.30 47.81 16.14
CA ARG A 8 2.27 47.95 17.19
C ARG A 8 1.83 49.43 17.18
N GLU A 9 0.63 49.86 17.57
CA GLU A 9 -0.04 49.68 18.88
C GLU A 9 -1.36 50.49 18.81
N ALA A 10 -2.42 50.04 19.48
CA ALA A 10 -3.26 50.89 20.35
C ALA A 10 -4.39 50.05 20.98
N ASP A 11 -4.21 49.78 22.27
CA ASP A 11 -5.24 49.35 23.22
C ASP A 11 -6.42 50.34 23.27
N THR A 12 -7.64 49.82 23.39
CA THR A 12 -8.73 50.50 24.12
C THR A 12 -9.73 49.44 24.63
N THR A 13 -9.56 49.11 25.91
CA THR A 13 -10.56 48.68 26.92
C THR A 13 -11.64 47.65 26.55
N ALA A 14 -11.53 46.49 27.21
CA ALA A 14 -12.64 45.57 27.46
C ALA A 14 -13.74 46.24 28.34
N PRO A 15 -14.96 45.70 28.28
CA PRO A 15 -15.59 45.26 29.51
C PRO A 15 -15.94 43.76 29.47
N GLU A 16 -15.77 43.16 30.64
CA GLU A 16 -16.08 41.79 30.98
C GLU A 16 -17.60 41.57 31.01
N SER A 17 -18.11 40.65 30.18
CA SER A 17 -19.42 40.04 30.39
C SER A 17 -19.35 38.55 30.09
N THR A 18 -19.36 37.78 31.16
CA THR A 18 -19.86 36.40 31.31
C THR A 18 -20.99 36.08 30.31
N ASN A 19 -20.82 35.04 29.48
CA ASN A 19 -21.61 33.79 29.53
C ASN A 19 -21.44 32.96 28.24
N ALA A 20 -21.33 31.65 28.46
CA ALA A 20 -21.40 30.50 27.56
C ALA A 20 -21.82 30.71 26.09
N ASP A 21 -20.90 30.41 25.16
CA ASP A 21 -21.13 29.39 24.12
C ASP A 21 -19.78 29.03 23.44
N ARG A 22 -19.12 27.96 23.91
CA ARG A 22 -17.95 27.37 23.23
C ARG A 22 -18.45 26.32 22.23
N THR A 23 -19.16 26.76 21.21
CA THR A 23 -19.54 25.89 20.10
C THR A 23 -18.27 25.48 19.34
N ARG A 24 -18.05 24.17 19.25
CA ARG A 24 -16.90 23.53 18.58
C ARG A 24 -16.76 24.01 17.13
N VAL A 25 -15.84 24.93 16.89
CA VAL A 25 -15.31 25.15 15.53
C VAL A 25 -14.42 23.95 15.22
N THR A 26 -14.98 22.94 14.56
CA THR A 26 -14.22 21.82 14.01
C THR A 26 -13.28 22.37 12.94
N ASN A 27 -11.98 22.38 13.24
CA ASN A 27 -11.00 22.93 12.32
C ASN A 27 -10.92 22.02 11.07
N ARG A 28 -10.84 22.63 9.88
CA ARG A 28 -10.77 21.92 8.59
C ARG A 28 -9.63 20.89 8.54
N TRP A 29 -8.56 21.14 9.30
CA TRP A 29 -7.43 20.24 9.50
C TRP A 29 -7.76 18.96 10.27
N ASP A 30 -8.64 19.04 11.28
CA ASP A 30 -9.10 17.87 12.04
C ASP A 30 -10.02 17.00 11.20
N LEU A 31 -10.85 17.61 10.35
CA LEU A 31 -11.67 16.88 9.38
C LEU A 31 -10.81 16.19 8.31
N TRP A 32 -9.73 16.84 7.86
CA TRP A 32 -8.80 16.23 6.90
C TRP A 32 -8.02 15.06 7.52
N ARG A 33 -7.46 15.25 8.72
CA ARG A 33 -6.77 14.18 9.46
C ARG A 33 -7.71 13.01 9.75
N ARG A 34 -8.95 13.27 10.14
CA ARG A 34 -9.98 12.22 10.36
C ARG A 34 -10.38 11.51 9.07
N ARG A 35 -10.53 12.22 7.94
CA ARG A 35 -10.78 11.60 6.64
C ARG A 35 -9.61 10.72 6.22
N ASP A 36 -8.38 11.17 6.38
CA ASP A 36 -7.20 10.37 6.06
C ASP A 36 -7.07 9.15 6.98
N SER A 37 -7.34 9.29 8.27
CA SER A 37 -7.39 8.15 9.20
C SER A 37 -8.50 7.15 8.84
N ASN A 38 -9.69 7.62 8.47
CA ASN A 38 -10.79 6.73 8.08
C ASN A 38 -10.51 6.06 6.73
N ALA A 39 -9.92 6.77 5.78
CA ALA A 39 -9.52 6.22 4.48
C ALA A 39 -8.34 5.23 4.63
N GLN A 40 -7.44 5.44 5.60
CA GLN A 40 -6.39 4.49 5.97
C GLN A 40 -7.00 3.19 6.50
N GLU A 41 -7.95 3.29 7.43
CA GLU A 41 -8.60 2.15 8.05
C GLU A 41 -9.41 1.34 7.02
N GLN A 42 -10.21 2.02 6.19
CA GLN A 42 -10.94 1.39 5.08
C GLN A 42 -10.01 0.72 4.06
N ALA A 43 -8.86 1.35 3.75
CA ALA A 43 -7.87 0.76 2.86
C ALA A 43 -7.30 -0.55 3.44
N MET A 44 -6.93 -0.55 4.71
CA MET A 44 -6.34 -1.75 5.35
C MET A 44 -7.37 -2.86 5.55
N ASP A 45 -8.62 -2.51 5.86
CA ASP A 45 -9.73 -3.46 5.90
C ASP A 45 -9.99 -4.08 4.51
N ALA A 46 -9.96 -3.27 3.44
CA ALA A 46 -10.05 -3.79 2.07
C ALA A 46 -8.88 -4.72 1.71
N VAL A 47 -7.65 -4.38 2.12
CA VAL A 47 -6.48 -5.25 1.93
C VAL A 47 -6.66 -6.57 2.67
N THR A 48 -7.12 -6.53 3.92
CA THR A 48 -7.32 -7.72 4.75
C THR A 48 -8.37 -8.64 4.14
N ARG A 49 -9.53 -8.12 3.74
CA ARG A 49 -10.57 -8.91 3.06
C ARG A 49 -10.09 -9.51 1.75
N LEU A 50 -9.30 -8.78 0.97
CA LEU A 50 -8.76 -9.31 -0.28
C LEU A 50 -7.70 -10.41 -0.01
N ALA A 51 -6.88 -10.24 1.02
CA ALA A 51 -5.92 -11.26 1.44
C ALA A 51 -6.65 -12.58 1.81
N GLU A 52 -7.73 -12.51 2.60
CA GLU A 52 -8.56 -13.68 2.94
C GLU A 52 -9.11 -14.39 1.68
N VAL A 53 -9.61 -13.63 0.71
CA VAL A 53 -10.10 -14.20 -0.56
C VAL A 53 -8.98 -14.89 -1.33
N ILE A 54 -7.80 -14.29 -1.39
CA ILE A 54 -6.64 -14.86 -2.08
C ILE A 54 -6.14 -16.13 -1.39
N GLU A 55 -6.08 -16.13 -0.05
CA GLU A 55 -5.69 -17.28 0.77
C GLU A 55 -6.70 -18.43 0.67
N SER A 56 -7.99 -18.13 0.50
CA SER A 56 -9.01 -19.16 0.27
C SER A 56 -8.87 -19.86 -1.09
N LYS A 57 -8.17 -19.24 -2.06
CA LYS A 57 -8.01 -19.77 -3.42
C LYS A 57 -6.59 -19.54 -3.98
N PRO A 58 -5.56 -20.17 -3.38
CA PRO A 58 -4.16 -19.87 -3.69
C PRO A 58 -3.71 -20.48 -5.03
N ALA A 59 -4.31 -21.60 -5.47
CA ALA A 59 -3.92 -22.29 -6.70
C ALA A 59 -4.23 -21.52 -7.99
N ALA A 60 -5.17 -20.56 -7.95
CA ALA A 60 -5.61 -19.81 -9.13
C ALA A 60 -4.95 -18.44 -9.26
N THR A 61 -4.22 -17.98 -8.24
CA THR A 61 -3.81 -16.58 -8.10
C THR A 61 -2.30 -16.49 -7.98
N SER A 62 -1.63 -16.01 -9.03
CA SER A 62 -0.20 -15.69 -8.95
C SER A 62 -0.01 -14.35 -8.23
N LEU A 63 0.85 -14.33 -7.22
CA LEU A 63 1.21 -13.16 -6.42
C LEU A 63 2.71 -12.93 -6.50
N GLY A 64 3.12 -11.68 -6.36
CA GLY A 64 4.51 -11.30 -6.24
C GLY A 64 4.93 -10.20 -7.19
N LEU A 65 6.05 -9.60 -6.81
CA LEU A 65 6.81 -8.60 -7.56
C LEU A 65 7.80 -9.31 -8.50
N LEU A 66 8.22 -8.63 -9.56
CA LEU A 66 9.27 -9.12 -10.45
C LEU A 66 10.63 -8.57 -10.04
N ALA A 67 11.70 -9.27 -10.45
CA ALA A 67 13.06 -8.75 -10.30
C ALA A 67 13.19 -7.37 -10.95
N GLY A 68 13.97 -6.48 -10.34
CA GLY A 68 14.15 -5.10 -10.73
C GLY A 68 13.11 -4.13 -10.17
N THR A 69 11.98 -4.62 -9.62
CA THR A 69 10.97 -3.75 -8.99
C THR A 69 11.57 -3.04 -7.77
N GLN A 70 11.66 -1.71 -7.83
CA GLN A 70 12.19 -0.87 -6.76
C GLN A 70 11.19 -0.75 -5.61
N VAL A 71 11.58 -1.21 -4.43
CA VAL A 71 10.80 -1.11 -3.19
C VAL A 71 11.39 0.00 -2.32
N ARG A 72 10.52 0.84 -1.75
CA ARG A 72 10.95 1.90 -0.84
C ARG A 72 11.32 1.33 0.52
N THR A 73 12.57 1.50 0.91
CA THR A 73 13.12 1.13 2.21
C THR A 73 13.59 2.39 2.95
N LEU A 74 14.06 2.22 4.18
CA LEU A 74 14.69 3.33 4.92
C LEU A 74 16.05 3.75 4.33
N ASP A 75 16.70 2.85 3.58
CA ASP A 75 18.01 3.08 2.97
C ASP A 75 17.92 3.61 1.53
N GLY A 76 16.70 3.76 1.00
CA GLY A 76 16.43 4.26 -0.34
C GLY A 76 15.49 3.35 -1.13
N LEU A 77 15.60 3.39 -2.45
CA LEU A 77 14.94 2.43 -3.33
C LEU A 77 15.86 1.23 -3.50
N LEU A 78 15.37 0.04 -3.16
CA LEU A 78 16.09 -1.22 -3.35
C LEU A 78 15.30 -2.16 -4.25
N PRO A 79 15.92 -2.82 -5.24
CA PRO A 79 15.24 -3.83 -6.02
C PRO A 79 14.81 -4.99 -5.12
N VAL A 80 13.64 -5.57 -5.40
CA VAL A 80 13.03 -6.61 -4.56
C VAL A 80 13.94 -7.83 -4.34
N GLU A 81 14.77 -8.17 -5.32
CA GLU A 81 15.69 -9.30 -5.24
C GLU A 81 16.86 -9.12 -4.27
N TYR A 82 17.10 -7.88 -3.80
CA TYR A 82 18.10 -7.56 -2.77
C TYR A 82 17.49 -7.54 -1.36
N LEU A 83 16.17 -7.60 -1.23
CA LEU A 83 15.52 -7.59 0.08
C LEU A 83 15.65 -8.95 0.77
N ALA A 84 15.95 -8.89 2.06
CA ALA A 84 16.09 -10.04 2.93
C ALA A 84 15.23 -9.91 4.20
N PRO A 85 14.90 -11.04 4.87
CA PRO A 85 14.32 -11.00 6.20
C PRO A 85 15.15 -10.12 7.16
N GLY A 86 14.48 -9.23 7.89
CA GLY A 86 15.09 -8.27 8.80
C GLY A 86 15.17 -6.84 8.27
N ASP A 87 15.14 -6.65 6.94
CA ASP A 87 15.19 -5.34 6.29
C ASP A 87 13.96 -4.50 6.62
N ARG A 88 14.13 -3.18 6.66
CA ARG A 88 13.07 -2.23 6.99
C ARG A 88 12.50 -1.61 5.72
N VAL A 89 11.30 -2.06 5.35
CA VAL A 89 10.53 -1.53 4.22
C VAL A 89 9.61 -0.43 4.71
N VAL A 90 9.49 0.65 3.93
CA VAL A 90 8.54 1.73 4.22
C VAL A 90 7.15 1.26 3.80
N THR A 91 6.25 1.17 4.77
CA THR A 91 4.83 0.82 4.54
C THR A 91 3.94 2.00 4.93
N ARG A 92 2.67 1.89 4.59
CA ARG A 92 1.63 2.86 4.93
C ARG A 92 1.40 2.98 6.45
N SER A 93 1.73 1.95 7.23
CA SER A 93 1.63 1.94 8.69
C SER A 93 2.96 2.29 9.39
N GLY A 94 3.97 2.71 8.61
CA GLY A 94 5.32 3.05 9.09
C GLY A 94 6.38 2.11 8.54
N ALA A 95 7.63 2.25 8.99
CA ALA A 95 8.69 1.34 8.60
C ALA A 95 8.54 -0.02 9.31
N LYS A 96 8.42 -1.10 8.55
CA LYS A 96 8.19 -2.46 9.06
C LYS A 96 9.30 -3.40 8.65
N ARG A 97 9.62 -4.34 9.52
CA ARG A 97 10.61 -5.38 9.24
C ARG A 97 10.01 -6.48 8.38
N LEU A 98 10.71 -6.87 7.32
CA LEU A 98 10.40 -8.07 6.56
C LEU A 98 10.61 -9.31 7.44
N GLN A 99 9.62 -10.18 7.46
CA GLN A 99 9.71 -11.47 8.16
C GLN A 99 10.20 -12.57 7.22
N ALA A 100 9.75 -12.54 5.97
CA ALA A 100 10.14 -13.51 4.97
C ALA A 100 10.08 -12.90 3.57
N VAL A 101 10.93 -13.43 2.69
CA VAL A 101 10.88 -13.20 1.24
C VAL A 101 10.76 -14.57 0.59
N SER A 102 9.63 -14.84 -0.06
CA SER A 102 9.40 -16.07 -0.81
C SER A 102 9.68 -15.86 -2.28
N VAL A 103 10.49 -16.73 -2.88
CA VAL A 103 10.82 -16.67 -4.31
C VAL A 103 10.25 -17.90 -5.00
N GLN A 104 9.43 -17.69 -6.03
CA GLN A 104 8.82 -18.77 -6.79
C GLN A 104 9.06 -18.58 -8.29
N LEU A 105 9.63 -19.60 -8.93
CA LEU A 105 9.69 -19.67 -10.38
C LEU A 105 8.40 -20.29 -10.90
N ARG A 106 7.67 -19.57 -11.73
CA ARG A 106 6.37 -19.99 -12.28
C ARG A 106 6.41 -19.93 -13.80
N LYS A 107 5.83 -20.95 -14.45
CA LYS A 107 5.66 -20.99 -15.90
C LYS A 107 4.27 -20.48 -16.27
N ARG A 108 4.14 -19.89 -17.47
CA ARG A 108 2.88 -19.38 -18.05
C ARG A 108 2.15 -18.43 -17.09
N VAL A 109 2.84 -17.40 -16.64
CA VAL A 109 2.33 -16.44 -15.65
C VAL A 109 1.65 -15.29 -16.37
N MET A 110 0.42 -14.99 -15.97
CA MET A 110 -0.22 -13.75 -16.40
C MET A 110 0.35 -12.58 -15.59
N LEU A 111 0.97 -11.63 -16.27
CA LEU A 111 1.51 -10.41 -15.70
C LEU A 111 0.64 -9.23 -16.10
N VAL A 112 0.72 -8.16 -15.33
CA VAL A 112 0.12 -6.88 -15.65
C VAL A 112 1.21 -5.83 -15.60
N ARG A 113 1.39 -5.16 -16.74
CA ARG A 113 2.28 -4.02 -16.91
C ARG A 113 1.51 -2.74 -16.66
N ILE A 114 1.96 -1.97 -15.69
CA ILE A 114 1.50 -0.61 -15.44
C ILE A 114 2.58 0.31 -15.99
N ARG A 115 2.27 1.05 -17.06
CA ARG A 115 3.26 1.94 -17.68
C ARG A 115 3.60 3.12 -16.78
N ALA A 116 4.82 3.63 -16.90
CA ALA A 116 5.22 4.89 -16.28
C ALA A 116 4.20 6.01 -16.58
N THR A 117 3.99 6.91 -15.62
CA THR A 117 3.14 8.13 -15.78
C THR A 117 1.62 7.89 -15.90
N THR A 118 1.11 6.68 -15.62
CA THR A 118 -0.32 6.32 -15.82
C THR A 118 -1.24 6.53 -14.62
N LEU A 119 -0.68 6.80 -13.43
CA LEU A 119 -1.43 6.92 -12.16
C LEU A 119 -1.41 8.34 -11.54
N GLY A 120 -0.95 9.35 -12.29
CA GLY A 120 -0.96 10.75 -11.87
C GLY A 120 0.27 11.15 -11.05
N HIS A 121 0.81 12.33 -11.38
CA HIS A 121 2.02 12.98 -10.84
C HIS A 121 3.21 12.03 -10.59
N ASP A 122 3.90 11.69 -11.70
CA ASP A 122 5.25 11.14 -11.79
C ASP A 122 5.57 9.85 -11.03
N ARG A 123 4.61 8.91 -10.98
CA ARG A 123 4.86 7.52 -10.55
C ARG A 123 4.01 6.52 -11.35
N PRO A 124 4.55 5.35 -11.75
CA PRO A 124 5.92 4.89 -11.51
C PRO A 124 6.95 5.57 -12.44
N GLU A 125 8.21 5.70 -12.00
CA GLU A 125 9.30 6.26 -12.82
C GLU A 125 9.70 5.30 -13.95
N ASN A 126 9.51 4.00 -13.72
CA ASN A 126 9.69 2.92 -14.68
C ASN A 126 8.41 2.11 -14.83
N ASP A 127 8.27 1.34 -15.91
CA ASP A 127 7.18 0.38 -16.01
C ASP A 127 7.21 -0.61 -14.84
N LEU A 128 6.08 -0.80 -14.17
CA LEU A 128 5.92 -1.77 -13.10
C LEU A 128 5.24 -3.03 -13.65
N LEU A 129 5.88 -4.18 -13.49
CA LEU A 129 5.30 -5.48 -13.78
C LEU A 129 4.93 -6.20 -12.47
N LEU A 130 3.68 -6.65 -12.39
CA LEU A 130 3.17 -7.42 -11.27
C LEU A 130 2.52 -8.71 -11.75
N ALA A 131 2.52 -9.75 -10.91
CA ALA A 131 1.67 -10.91 -11.16
C ALA A 131 0.19 -10.47 -11.16
N SER A 132 -0.63 -11.02 -12.05
CA SER A 132 -2.02 -10.56 -12.28
C SER A 132 -2.91 -10.56 -11.02
N GLY A 133 -2.64 -11.46 -10.08
CA GLY A 133 -3.35 -11.57 -8.82
C GLY A 133 -2.86 -10.61 -7.73
N GLN A 134 -1.71 -9.97 -7.92
CA GLN A 134 -1.08 -9.10 -6.93
C GLN A 134 -2.03 -7.96 -6.53
N PRO A 135 -2.41 -7.86 -5.24
CA PRO A 135 -3.20 -6.76 -4.73
C PRO A 135 -2.48 -5.43 -4.83
N VAL A 136 -3.18 -4.43 -5.35
CA VAL A 136 -2.78 -3.02 -5.34
C VAL A 136 -3.88 -2.19 -4.71
N LEU A 137 -3.48 -1.15 -4.00
CA LEU A 137 -4.40 -0.22 -3.35
C LEU A 137 -4.67 0.97 -4.26
N ILE A 138 -5.94 1.20 -4.59
CA ILE A 138 -6.38 2.39 -5.32
C ILE A 138 -7.13 3.33 -4.40
N ARG A 139 -6.84 4.63 -4.51
CA ARG A 139 -7.41 5.70 -3.67
C ARG A 139 -7.79 6.96 -4.46
N ASP A 140 -7.78 6.85 -5.78
CA ASP A 140 -8.12 7.93 -6.68
C ASP A 140 -9.62 7.88 -7.06
N TRP A 141 -9.99 8.68 -8.05
CA TRP A 141 -11.35 8.69 -8.59
C TRP A 141 -11.83 7.31 -9.04
N ARG A 142 -10.93 6.37 -9.41
CA ARG A 142 -11.30 5.01 -9.82
C ARG A 142 -11.85 4.21 -8.65
N ALA A 143 -11.34 4.38 -7.43
CA ALA A 143 -11.88 3.71 -6.24
C ALA A 143 -13.35 4.10 -6.02
N ARG A 144 -13.65 5.40 -6.20
CA ARG A 144 -15.01 5.92 -6.09
C ARG A 144 -15.89 5.49 -7.27
N ALA A 145 -15.37 5.53 -8.50
CA ALA A 145 -16.12 5.21 -9.71
C ALA A 145 -16.44 3.70 -9.83
N LEU A 146 -15.48 2.84 -9.47
CA LEU A 146 -15.62 1.37 -9.62
C LEU A 146 -16.29 0.72 -8.41
N TYR A 147 -16.07 1.25 -7.20
CA TYR A 147 -16.46 0.59 -5.96
C TYR A 147 -17.25 1.47 -4.98
N GLY A 148 -17.47 2.75 -5.29
CA GLY A 148 -18.19 3.67 -4.42
C GLY A 148 -17.48 4.03 -3.12
N VAL A 149 -16.23 3.58 -2.91
CA VAL A 149 -15.44 3.79 -1.69
C VAL A 149 -14.28 4.77 -1.92
N GLU A 150 -13.73 5.35 -0.85
CA GLU A 150 -12.57 6.25 -0.96
C GLU A 150 -11.24 5.49 -1.17
N ALA A 151 -11.18 4.20 -0.82
CA ALA A 151 -10.04 3.35 -1.04
C ALA A 151 -10.47 1.89 -1.25
N ALA A 152 -9.82 1.16 -2.16
CA ALA A 152 -10.08 -0.25 -2.41
C ALA A 152 -8.79 -1.00 -2.74
N ALA A 153 -8.62 -2.19 -2.16
CA ALA A 153 -7.59 -3.13 -2.57
C ALA A 153 -8.17 -4.09 -3.61
N ILE A 154 -7.49 -4.23 -4.75
CA ILE A 154 -7.95 -5.09 -5.86
C ILE A 154 -6.78 -5.82 -6.51
N PRO A 155 -7.01 -7.00 -7.10
CA PRO A 155 -6.02 -7.62 -7.97
C PRO A 155 -5.67 -6.69 -9.13
N VAL A 156 -4.38 -6.54 -9.43
CA VAL A 156 -3.89 -5.64 -10.48
C VAL A 156 -4.51 -5.95 -11.86
N ALA A 157 -4.89 -7.19 -12.14
CA ALA A 157 -5.60 -7.56 -13.37
C ALA A 157 -6.91 -6.80 -13.59
N ARG A 158 -7.58 -6.34 -12.52
CA ARG A 158 -8.81 -5.55 -12.64
C ARG A 158 -8.57 -4.11 -13.08
N LEU A 159 -7.32 -3.64 -13.04
CA LEU A 159 -6.94 -2.33 -13.54
C LEU A 159 -6.63 -2.33 -15.04
N ALA A 160 -6.55 -3.51 -15.68
CA ALA A 160 -6.20 -3.61 -17.09
C ALA A 160 -7.24 -2.88 -17.97
N ASP A 161 -6.80 -1.81 -18.62
CA ASP A 161 -7.56 -1.03 -19.59
C ASP A 161 -7.13 -1.29 -21.05
N GLY A 162 -5.99 -1.98 -21.23
CA GLY A 162 -5.43 -2.32 -22.54
C GLY A 162 -4.57 -1.22 -23.18
N GLU A 163 -4.47 -0.04 -22.57
CA GLU A 163 -3.71 1.10 -23.09
C GLU A 163 -2.52 1.45 -22.17
N PHE A 164 -2.81 1.66 -20.89
CA PHE A 164 -1.88 2.10 -19.87
C PHE A 164 -1.57 0.99 -18.86
N VAL A 165 -2.54 0.11 -18.65
CA VAL A 165 -2.42 -1.10 -17.85
C VAL A 165 -2.73 -2.30 -18.76
N VAL A 166 -1.69 -3.07 -19.08
CA VAL A 166 -1.76 -4.11 -20.11
C VAL A 166 -1.47 -5.48 -19.50
N SER A 167 -2.31 -6.47 -19.81
CA SER A 167 -2.06 -7.86 -19.42
C SER A 167 -1.15 -8.53 -20.44
N GLU A 168 -0.12 -9.23 -19.98
CA GLU A 168 0.82 -9.97 -20.83
C GLU A 168 1.11 -11.36 -20.26
N LEU A 169 1.22 -12.36 -21.14
CA LEU A 169 1.55 -13.73 -20.72
C LEU A 169 3.06 -13.95 -20.81
N ALA A 170 3.70 -14.16 -19.65
CA ALA A 170 5.10 -14.55 -19.58
C ALA A 170 5.25 -16.08 -19.63
N ALA A 171 6.18 -16.56 -20.46
CA ALA A 171 6.49 -18.00 -20.52
C ALA A 171 7.01 -18.53 -19.17
N GLU A 172 7.79 -17.72 -18.48
CA GLU A 172 8.30 -17.97 -17.14
C GLU A 172 8.54 -16.63 -16.43
N ALA A 173 8.28 -16.57 -15.12
CA ALA A 173 8.59 -15.42 -14.28
C ALA A 173 9.01 -15.87 -12.89
N ARG A 174 10.00 -15.16 -12.32
CA ARG A 174 10.40 -15.29 -10.91
C ARG A 174 9.64 -14.25 -10.10
N LEU A 175 8.79 -14.74 -9.20
CA LEU A 175 7.92 -13.92 -8.37
C LEU A 175 8.48 -13.83 -6.95
N TYR A 176 8.60 -12.60 -6.45
CA TYR A 176 9.06 -12.27 -5.12
C TYR A 176 7.88 -11.84 -4.27
N THR A 177 7.56 -12.59 -3.23
CA THR A 177 6.48 -12.28 -2.29
C THR A 177 7.08 -11.88 -0.95
N LEU A 178 6.88 -10.60 -0.60
CA LEU A 178 7.30 -10.03 0.67
C LEU A 178 6.23 -10.32 1.74
N ARG A 179 6.66 -10.76 2.91
CA ARG A 179 5.76 -11.03 4.04
C ARG A 179 6.20 -10.30 5.31
N PHE A 180 5.22 -9.76 6.01
CA PHE A 180 5.38 -8.95 7.23
C PHE A 180 4.71 -9.64 8.43
N ALA A 181 4.79 -9.04 9.62
CA ALA A 181 4.08 -9.60 10.79
C ALA A 181 2.55 -9.49 10.67
N GLU A 182 2.09 -8.43 10.01
CA GLU A 182 0.68 -8.13 9.74
C GLU A 182 0.52 -7.85 8.24
N ASN A 183 -0.73 -7.69 7.77
CA ASN A 183 -0.96 -7.22 6.41
C ASN A 183 -0.43 -5.79 6.28
N GLU A 184 0.37 -5.54 5.25
CA GLU A 184 1.03 -4.25 5.05
C GLU A 184 0.85 -3.76 3.63
N VAL A 185 0.91 -2.44 3.45
CA VAL A 185 0.91 -1.81 2.12
C VAL A 185 2.25 -1.12 1.92
N ILE A 186 3.05 -1.63 0.99
CA ILE A 186 4.37 -1.10 0.66
C ILE A 186 4.30 -0.13 -0.52
N TYR A 187 5.37 0.61 -0.74
CA TYR A 187 5.56 1.43 -1.93
C TYR A 187 6.55 0.73 -2.89
N ALA A 188 6.07 0.25 -4.03
CA ALA A 188 6.86 -0.40 -5.07
C ALA A 188 6.72 0.37 -6.39
N GLU A 189 7.83 0.86 -6.94
CA GLU A 189 7.86 1.84 -8.04
C GLU A 189 6.92 3.03 -7.79
N GLY A 190 6.67 3.38 -6.53
CA GLY A 190 5.72 4.43 -6.18
C GLY A 190 4.25 4.04 -6.16
N LEU A 191 3.89 2.80 -6.51
CA LEU A 191 2.55 2.23 -6.35
C LEU A 191 2.37 1.64 -4.95
N GLU A 192 1.16 1.77 -4.40
CA GLU A 192 0.76 1.12 -3.14
C GLU A 192 0.41 -0.35 -3.41
N VAL A 193 1.28 -1.27 -3.01
CA VAL A 193 1.14 -2.72 -3.22
C VAL A 193 0.86 -3.41 -1.89
N ALA A 194 -0.16 -4.27 -1.85
CA ALA A 194 -0.51 -4.99 -0.64
C ALA A 194 0.32 -6.27 -0.49
N CYS A 195 0.89 -6.44 0.70
CA CYS A 195 1.69 -7.59 1.09
C CYS A 195 0.99 -8.30 2.25
N PRO A 196 0.68 -9.60 2.11
CA PRO A 196 0.03 -10.34 3.17
C PRO A 196 0.97 -10.53 4.37
N ALA A 197 0.37 -10.76 5.54
CA ALA A 197 1.08 -11.24 6.70
C ALA A 197 1.82 -12.54 6.38
N ALA A 198 2.91 -12.78 7.10
CA ALA A 198 3.54 -14.07 7.19
C ALA A 198 2.50 -15.01 7.81
N GLU A 199 2.21 -16.10 7.10
CA GLU A 199 1.47 -17.19 7.71
C GLU A 199 2.26 -17.61 8.95
N MET A 200 1.68 -17.45 10.14
CA MET A 200 2.26 -18.05 11.33
C MET A 200 2.35 -19.53 11.00
N ALA A 201 3.57 -20.06 10.87
CA ALA A 201 3.77 -21.49 10.80
C ALA A 201 3.11 -22.07 12.05
N THR A 202 1.89 -22.59 11.89
CA THR A 202 1.28 -23.46 12.87
C THR A 202 2.22 -24.65 12.89
N SER A 203 3.10 -24.69 13.89
CA SER A 203 3.91 -25.86 14.16
C SER A 203 2.94 -27.01 14.42
N SER A 204 2.66 -27.79 13.40
CA SER A 204 1.88 -29.00 13.54
C SER A 204 2.69 -29.91 14.48
N PRO A 205 2.12 -30.40 15.59
CA PRO A 205 2.84 -31.32 16.45
C PRO A 205 3.04 -32.61 15.65
N VAL A 206 4.30 -32.90 15.31
CA VAL A 206 4.71 -34.19 14.75
C VAL A 206 4.18 -35.28 15.69
N PRO A 207 3.30 -36.19 15.25
CA PRO A 207 2.93 -37.32 16.07
C PRO A 207 4.18 -38.20 16.22
N LEU A 208 4.70 -38.29 17.45
CA LEU A 208 5.69 -39.29 17.82
C LEU A 208 5.04 -40.66 17.59
N SER A 209 5.42 -41.33 16.49
CA SER A 209 5.09 -42.72 16.27
C SER A 209 5.87 -43.56 17.30
N SER A 210 5.17 -44.01 18.34
CA SER A 210 5.68 -45.02 19.27
C SER A 210 5.70 -46.37 18.55
N ARG A 211 6.87 -47.01 18.62
CA ARG A 211 7.13 -48.39 18.18
C ARG A 211 6.30 -49.41 18.95
#